data_AF-A0A954YL66-F1
#
_entry.id   AF-A0A954YL66-F1
#
_cell.length_a   1.000
_cell.length_b   1.000
_cell.length_c   1.000
_cell.angle_alpha   90.00
_cell.angle_beta   90.00
_cell.angle_gamma   90.00
#
_symmetry.space_group_name_H-M   'P 1'
#
loop_
_entity.id
_entity.type
_entity.pdbx_description
1 polymer ?
#
loop_
_entity_poly.entity_id
_entity_poly.type
_entity_poly.pdbx_seq_one_letter_code
_entity_poly.pdbx_strand_id
1 'polypeptide(L)'
;MSRSIAVPFFVLALFLLSAVLFNPLSGSRFSAENKRLAERKLAEREAQEKRILAELDQASDASQDEPSEPKGPPVAVAVAKDYDFGSMEPYAKAQHIFEIRNDGESTLVLRKGSSSCRCTLNEVVDKYIPPGKTGRVRVEWNTERRETVFHQSANVRTNDPDMPTIKFHIHGEVLVQLGVDPPQLAFPNLAPGQESTQEVLIYSQKFAEFEIGEFTSSISGIRFEKLPADKLALDEHNALSGHRLRVHLPGDLPEGDFSGWLRYEVSGPKSLQAQVDIDGKVLRRLAVYGRGIEADGAISFGALAHGEGARRTFLVKVRDPLPQLEVQQIVANPAWIRAELRPMEDARAEAALYQLVVEVPPDAPAGFYGDQAAASLRISFDHPRIEDLELAIRLIVETSEGV
;
A
#
# COMPACT_ATOMS: atom_id res chain seq x y z
N MET A 1 -85.08 -28.27 23.62
CA MET A 1 -85.05 -29.75 23.61
C MET A 1 -83.68 -30.19 24.08
N SER A 2 -83.65 -31.14 25.04
CA SER A 2 -82.49 -31.77 25.71
C SER A 2 -81.60 -30.83 26.55
N ARG A 3 -81.59 -30.81 27.89
CA ARG A 3 -81.28 -31.88 28.90
C ARG A 3 -79.96 -32.59 28.54
N SER A 4 -78.91 -32.68 29.36
CA SER A 4 -78.84 -32.82 30.83
C SER A 4 -77.36 -32.93 31.30
N ILE A 5 -77.04 -32.41 32.50
CA ILE A 5 -76.36 -33.06 33.67
C ILE A 5 -74.87 -33.49 33.49
N ALA A 6 -73.86 -33.31 34.38
CA ALA A 6 -73.58 -32.89 35.77
C ALA A 6 -72.06 -32.46 35.83
N VAL A 7 -71.51 -31.50 36.61
CA VAL A 7 -71.39 -31.31 38.09
C VAL A 7 -70.66 -32.50 38.76
N PRO A 8 -69.70 -32.37 39.75
CA PRO A 8 -69.14 -31.20 40.46
C PRO A 8 -67.64 -31.23 40.95
N PHE A 9 -67.26 -30.15 41.67
CA PHE A 9 -66.51 -30.07 42.95
C PHE A 9 -64.96 -29.87 42.97
N PHE A 10 -64.59 -28.62 43.35
CA PHE A 10 -63.50 -28.13 44.26
C PHE A 10 -62.06 -28.65 44.07
N VAL A 11 -61.00 -27.83 44.07
CA VAL A 11 -60.53 -26.94 45.16
C VAL A 11 -59.56 -25.87 44.60
N LEU A 12 -59.80 -24.63 45.04
CA LEU A 12 -58.87 -23.53 45.38
C LEU A 12 -57.37 -23.62 44.94
N ALA A 13 -56.92 -22.67 44.13
CA ALA A 13 -55.52 -22.20 44.16
C ALA A 13 -55.47 -20.68 43.86
N LEU A 14 -54.96 -19.93 44.84
CA LEU A 14 -54.64 -18.50 44.78
C LEU A 14 -53.72 -18.20 43.58
N PHE A 15 -54.08 -17.20 42.76
CA PHE A 15 -53.12 -16.43 41.97
C PHE A 15 -53.42 -14.94 42.15
N LEU A 16 -52.55 -14.26 42.91
CA LEU A 16 -52.46 -12.81 42.98
C LEU A 16 -51.31 -12.34 42.10
N LEU A 17 -51.60 -11.34 41.25
CA LEU A 17 -50.72 -10.29 40.69
C LEU A 17 -49.51 -10.76 39.85
N SER A 18 -49.06 -10.08 38.80
CA SER A 18 -49.27 -8.72 38.31
C SER A 18 -48.77 -8.64 36.86
N ALA A 19 -49.27 -7.66 36.13
CA ALA A 19 -48.86 -7.31 34.77
C ALA A 19 -47.34 -7.07 34.67
N VAL A 20 -46.68 -7.71 33.70
CA VAL A 20 -45.33 -7.36 33.28
C VAL A 20 -45.41 -6.13 32.38
N LEU A 21 -45.08 -4.97 32.94
CA LEU A 21 -44.74 -3.78 32.18
C LEU A 21 -43.41 -4.03 31.44
N PHE A 22 -43.47 -3.92 30.12
CA PHE A 22 -42.32 -3.95 29.22
C PHE A 22 -41.46 -2.70 29.48
N ASN A 23 -40.31 -2.87 30.12
CA ASN A 23 -39.35 -1.81 30.43
C ASN A 23 -38.13 -1.97 29.49
N PRO A 24 -37.79 -1.02 28.61
CA PRO A 24 -36.77 -1.21 27.56
C PRO A 24 -35.32 -1.00 28.04
N LEU A 25 -35.05 -0.99 29.35
CA LEU A 25 -33.75 -0.63 29.91
C LEU A 25 -32.84 -1.83 30.30
N SER A 26 -33.22 -3.07 30.00
CA SER A 26 -32.41 -4.26 30.31
C SER A 26 -31.63 -4.87 29.13
N GLY A 27 -31.91 -4.46 27.89
CA GLY A 27 -31.29 -5.04 26.70
C GLY A 27 -29.83 -4.63 26.42
N SER A 28 -29.42 -3.43 26.85
CA SER A 28 -28.07 -2.91 26.54
C SER A 28 -26.97 -3.53 27.39
N ARG A 29 -27.24 -3.85 28.67
CA ARG A 29 -26.27 -4.49 29.57
C ARG A 29 -26.03 -5.95 29.22
N PHE A 30 -27.08 -6.69 28.87
CA PHE A 30 -26.98 -8.10 28.44
C PHE A 30 -26.19 -8.24 27.12
N SER A 31 -26.40 -7.33 26.17
CA SER A 31 -25.66 -7.32 24.90
C SER A 31 -24.16 -6.99 25.10
N ALA A 32 -23.84 -6.06 25.99
CA ALA A 32 -22.45 -5.68 26.28
C ALA A 32 -21.70 -6.78 27.06
N GLU A 33 -22.37 -7.46 27.98
CA GLU A 33 -21.79 -8.55 28.76
C GLU A 33 -21.53 -9.81 27.92
N ASN A 34 -22.47 -10.14 27.01
CA ASN A 34 -22.27 -11.20 26.02
C ASN A 34 -21.12 -10.91 25.06
N LYS A 35 -20.98 -9.66 24.60
CA LYS A 35 -19.84 -9.22 23.76
C LYS A 35 -18.50 -9.38 24.49
N ARG A 36 -18.42 -8.93 25.75
CA ARG A 36 -17.22 -9.09 26.58
C ARG A 36 -16.87 -10.55 26.84
N LEU A 37 -17.87 -11.41 27.03
CA LEU A 37 -17.65 -12.85 27.19
C LEU A 37 -17.10 -13.50 25.91
N ALA A 38 -17.62 -13.10 24.74
CA ALA A 38 -17.12 -13.56 23.45
C ALA A 38 -15.67 -13.11 23.21
N GLU A 39 -15.36 -11.84 23.49
CA GLU A 39 -14.01 -11.28 23.38
C GLU A 39 -13.01 -11.99 24.33
N ARG A 40 -13.42 -12.30 25.57
CA ARG A 40 -12.59 -13.05 26.51
C ARG A 40 -12.30 -14.47 26.02
N LYS A 41 -13.32 -15.18 25.54
CA LYS A 41 -13.15 -16.55 25.01
C LYS A 41 -12.26 -16.58 23.77
N LEU A 42 -12.34 -15.56 22.92
CA LEU A 42 -11.45 -15.40 21.77
C LEU A 42 -10.01 -15.16 22.22
N ALA A 43 -9.79 -14.22 23.14
CA ALA A 43 -8.46 -13.91 23.66
C ALA A 43 -7.83 -15.12 24.40
N GLU A 44 -8.62 -15.90 25.13
CA GLU A 44 -8.17 -17.15 25.77
C GLU A 44 -7.76 -18.20 24.73
N ARG A 45 -8.53 -18.37 23.65
CA ARG A 45 -8.20 -19.25 22.52
C ARG A 45 -6.91 -18.80 21.83
N GLU A 46 -6.79 -17.52 21.48
CA GLU A 46 -5.58 -16.96 20.85
C GLU A 46 -4.34 -17.14 21.75
N ALA A 47 -4.49 -16.92 23.06
CA ALA A 47 -3.40 -17.11 24.01
C ALA A 47 -3.00 -18.59 24.14
N GLN A 48 -3.97 -19.50 24.15
CA GLN A 48 -3.71 -20.95 24.14
C GLN A 48 -3.00 -21.36 22.85
N GLU A 49 -3.49 -20.92 21.70
CA GLU A 49 -2.91 -21.21 20.39
C GLU A 49 -1.47 -20.67 20.27
N LYS A 50 -1.23 -19.44 20.72
CA LYS A 50 0.11 -18.84 20.74
C LYS A 50 1.07 -19.59 21.66
N ARG A 51 0.58 -20.14 22.78
CA ARG A 51 1.38 -21.01 23.66
C ARG A 51 1.74 -22.32 22.98
N ILE A 52 0.78 -22.99 22.35
CA ILE A 52 1.03 -24.26 21.65
C ILE A 52 2.02 -24.02 20.50
N LEU A 53 1.88 -22.93 19.74
CA LEU A 53 2.81 -22.57 18.67
C LEU A 53 4.23 -22.31 19.17
N ALA A 54 4.37 -21.58 20.29
CA ALA A 54 5.68 -21.36 20.90
C ALA A 54 6.31 -22.66 21.42
N GLU A 55 5.51 -23.57 21.96
CA GLU A 55 5.96 -24.90 22.37
C GLU A 55 6.40 -25.74 21.16
N LEU A 56 5.68 -25.66 20.05
CA LEU A 56 6.02 -26.35 18.80
C LEU A 56 7.35 -25.88 18.20
N ASP A 57 7.59 -24.58 18.18
CA ASP A 57 8.85 -24.02 17.65
C ASP A 57 10.05 -24.38 18.54
N GLN A 58 9.82 -24.64 19.83
CA GLN A 58 10.84 -25.12 20.77
C GLN A 58 10.99 -26.65 20.77
N ALA A 59 9.97 -27.39 20.36
CA ALA A 59 9.94 -28.86 20.30
C ALA A 59 10.44 -29.44 18.97
N SER A 60 11.03 -28.64 18.08
CA SER A 60 11.51 -29.05 16.75
C SER A 60 12.66 -30.09 16.77
N ASP A 61 12.94 -30.72 17.91
CA ASP A 61 13.92 -31.81 18.03
C ASP A 61 13.49 -32.94 18.99
N ALA A 62 12.20 -33.07 19.35
CA ALA A 62 11.77 -34.10 20.31
C ALA A 62 10.42 -34.75 20.00
N SER A 63 10.45 -35.84 19.22
CA SER A 63 9.82 -37.13 19.57
C SER A 63 9.99 -38.12 18.40
N GLN A 64 11.13 -38.81 18.36
CA GLN A 64 11.31 -40.04 17.58
C GLN A 64 11.13 -41.23 18.52
N ASP A 65 9.89 -41.49 18.95
CA ASP A 65 9.61 -42.79 19.57
C ASP A 65 9.43 -43.81 18.43
N GLU A 66 10.23 -44.88 18.48
CA GLU A 66 10.16 -45.98 17.53
C GLU A 66 8.74 -46.58 17.47
N PRO A 67 8.30 -47.06 16.30
CA PRO A 67 7.02 -47.77 16.17
C PRO A 67 6.95 -48.92 17.19
N SER A 68 5.91 -48.93 18.03
CA SER A 68 5.67 -50.06 18.93
C SER A 68 5.21 -51.28 18.13
N GLU A 69 5.55 -52.49 18.58
CA GLU A 69 5.00 -53.72 18.01
C GLU A 69 3.46 -53.65 17.92
N PRO A 70 2.86 -53.97 16.76
CA PRO A 70 1.43 -53.78 16.55
C PRO A 70 0.61 -54.78 17.37
N LYS A 71 -0.18 -54.29 18.32
CA LYS A 71 -1.11 -55.09 19.13
C LYS A 71 -2.53 -55.15 18.55
N GLY A 72 -2.86 -54.21 17.66
CA GLY A 72 -4.13 -54.08 16.93
C GLY A 72 -4.07 -52.91 15.92
N PRO A 73 -5.15 -52.59 15.20
CA PRO A 73 -5.14 -51.50 14.22
C PRO A 73 -4.98 -50.13 14.91
N PRO A 74 -4.34 -49.14 14.25
CA PRO A 74 -4.36 -47.76 14.70
C PRO A 74 -5.74 -47.14 14.40
N VAL A 75 -6.20 -46.23 15.24
CA VAL A 75 -7.51 -45.57 15.08
C VAL A 75 -7.34 -44.07 15.23
N ALA A 76 -7.58 -43.32 14.16
CA ALA A 76 -7.38 -41.88 14.11
C ALA A 76 -8.67 -41.13 14.45
N VAL A 77 -8.61 -40.30 15.49
CA VAL A 77 -9.73 -39.45 15.93
C VAL A 77 -9.30 -37.99 15.91
N ALA A 78 -9.75 -37.23 14.92
CA ALA A 78 -9.55 -35.79 14.88
C ALA A 78 -10.47 -35.10 15.91
N VAL A 79 -9.89 -34.30 16.80
CA VAL A 79 -10.63 -33.57 17.85
C VAL A 79 -11.56 -32.52 17.24
N ALA A 80 -11.09 -31.84 16.19
CA ALA A 80 -11.87 -30.94 15.35
C ALA A 80 -11.39 -31.08 13.90
N LYS A 81 -12.27 -30.80 12.93
CA LYS A 81 -11.96 -30.85 11.49
C LYS A 81 -12.12 -29.51 10.78
N ASP A 82 -12.74 -28.54 11.43
CA ASP A 82 -13.08 -27.25 10.87
C ASP A 82 -12.54 -26.14 11.76
N TYR A 83 -11.92 -25.14 11.16
CA TYR A 83 -11.48 -23.93 11.85
C TYR A 83 -11.87 -22.68 11.05
N ASP A 84 -12.40 -21.69 11.76
CA ASP A 84 -12.74 -20.38 11.22
C ASP A 84 -11.71 -19.36 11.71
N PHE A 85 -10.95 -18.78 10.77
CA PHE A 85 -10.02 -17.69 11.06
C PHE A 85 -10.74 -16.35 11.26
N GLY A 86 -12.04 -16.28 10.97
CA GLY A 86 -12.81 -15.05 11.01
C GLY A 86 -12.30 -14.04 9.97
N SER A 87 -12.28 -12.77 10.37
CA SER A 87 -11.81 -11.66 9.54
C SER A 87 -10.30 -11.46 9.64
N MET A 88 -9.63 -11.57 8.50
CA MET A 88 -8.19 -11.37 8.34
C MET A 88 -7.90 -10.13 7.48
N GLU A 89 -6.74 -9.49 7.70
CA GLU A 89 -6.24 -8.45 6.80
C GLU A 89 -5.65 -9.07 5.52
N PRO A 90 -5.66 -8.35 4.38
CA PRO A 90 -4.92 -8.77 3.20
C PRO A 90 -3.44 -9.01 3.49
N TYR A 91 -2.86 -10.03 2.86
CA TYR A 91 -1.44 -10.41 3.03
C TYR A 91 -1.04 -10.83 4.45
N ALA A 92 -2.02 -11.04 5.34
CA ALA A 92 -1.78 -11.61 6.66
C ALA A 92 -1.50 -13.11 6.57
N LYS A 93 -0.61 -13.56 7.46
CA LYS A 93 -0.39 -14.98 7.73
C LYS A 93 -1.17 -15.37 8.99
N ALA A 94 -1.88 -16.48 8.93
CA ALA A 94 -2.44 -17.12 10.10
C ALA A 94 -2.10 -18.61 10.10
N GLN A 95 -2.24 -19.24 11.25
CA GLN A 95 -1.99 -20.66 11.40
C GLN A 95 -2.89 -21.24 12.47
N HIS A 96 -3.24 -22.51 12.31
CA HIS A 96 -4.01 -23.27 13.28
C HIS A 96 -3.43 -24.66 13.51
N ILE A 97 -3.61 -25.19 14.71
CA ILE A 97 -3.16 -26.53 15.10
C ILE A 97 -4.37 -27.43 15.31
N PHE A 98 -4.50 -28.43 14.44
CA PHE A 98 -5.44 -29.51 14.63
C PHE A 98 -4.82 -30.62 15.47
N GLU A 99 -5.60 -31.17 16.39
CA GLU A 99 -5.22 -32.30 17.23
C GLU A 99 -5.84 -33.60 16.72
N ILE A 100 -5.03 -34.64 16.64
CA ILE A 100 -5.43 -36.00 16.27
C ILE A 100 -5.04 -36.94 17.41
N ARG A 101 -6.02 -37.64 17.97
CA ARG A 101 -5.81 -38.69 18.97
C ARG A 101 -5.72 -40.06 18.32
N ASN A 102 -4.83 -40.91 18.81
CA ASN A 102 -4.79 -42.32 18.45
C ASN A 102 -5.53 -43.16 19.50
N ASP A 103 -6.72 -43.66 19.14
CA ASP A 103 -7.53 -44.54 19.99
C ASP A 103 -7.31 -46.03 19.71
N GLY A 104 -6.36 -46.35 18.84
CA GLY A 104 -6.01 -47.71 18.47
C GLY A 104 -4.96 -48.33 19.37
N GLU A 105 -4.49 -49.50 18.95
CA GLU A 105 -3.56 -50.34 19.74
C GLU A 105 -2.15 -50.40 19.13
N SER A 106 -1.90 -49.68 18.04
CA SER A 106 -0.58 -49.51 17.42
C SER A 106 -0.34 -48.05 17.05
N THR A 107 0.92 -47.69 16.76
CA THR A 107 1.31 -46.33 16.39
C THR A 107 0.57 -45.85 15.15
N LEU A 108 -0.14 -44.73 15.28
CA LEU A 108 -0.74 -44.00 14.17
C LEU A 108 0.35 -43.16 13.49
N VAL A 109 0.53 -43.36 12.19
CA VAL A 109 1.53 -42.68 11.37
C VAL A 109 0.83 -41.62 10.54
N LEU A 110 1.23 -40.36 10.72
CA LEU A 110 0.73 -39.23 9.94
C LEU A 110 1.70 -38.88 8.82
N ARG A 111 1.16 -38.65 7.62
CA ARG A 111 1.91 -38.17 6.46
C ARG A 111 1.23 -36.96 5.85
N LYS A 112 2.03 -36.00 5.40
CA LYS A 112 1.53 -34.83 4.68
C LYS A 112 0.72 -35.29 3.45
N GLY A 113 -0.51 -34.81 3.33
CA GLY A 113 -1.34 -34.97 2.14
C GLY A 113 -1.35 -33.71 1.27
N SER A 114 -2.23 -33.69 0.28
CA SER A 114 -2.44 -32.53 -0.59
C SER A 114 -3.20 -31.41 0.13
N SER A 115 -2.94 -30.16 -0.24
CA SER A 115 -3.79 -29.00 0.09
C SER A 115 -4.57 -28.55 -1.14
N SER A 116 -5.70 -27.87 -0.93
CA SER A 116 -6.52 -27.32 -2.03
C SER A 116 -5.90 -26.10 -2.70
N CYS A 117 -5.04 -25.36 -2.01
CA CYS A 117 -4.35 -24.18 -2.53
C CYS A 117 -2.86 -24.19 -2.16
N ARG A 118 -2.03 -23.60 -3.02
CA ARG A 118 -0.59 -23.41 -2.80
C ARG A 118 -0.30 -22.50 -1.59
N CYS A 119 -1.28 -21.69 -1.19
CA CYS A 119 -1.20 -20.77 -0.05
C CYS A 119 -1.51 -21.44 1.29
N THR A 120 -1.90 -22.73 1.29
CA THR A 120 -2.07 -23.55 2.49
C THR A 120 -0.83 -24.43 2.70
N LEU A 121 -0.01 -24.12 3.71
CA LEU A 121 1.09 -25.00 4.12
C LEU A 121 0.57 -25.96 5.19
N ASN A 122 0.68 -27.25 4.90
CA ASN A 122 0.42 -28.31 5.87
C ASN A 122 1.76 -28.84 6.38
N GLU A 123 1.97 -28.75 7.69
CA GLU A 123 3.10 -29.33 8.41
C GLU A 123 2.56 -30.36 9.42
N VAL A 124 2.95 -31.61 9.22
CA VAL A 124 2.72 -32.68 10.21
C VAL A 124 3.84 -32.57 11.24
N VAL A 125 3.51 -32.02 12.40
CA VAL A 125 4.46 -31.88 13.51
C VAL A 125 4.76 -33.25 14.09
N ASP A 126 3.72 -33.96 14.54
CA ASP A 126 3.86 -35.24 15.21
C ASP A 126 3.59 -36.38 14.20
N LYS A 127 4.65 -36.88 13.54
CA LYS A 127 4.55 -37.92 12.50
C LYS A 127 4.11 -39.29 13.04
N TYR A 128 4.39 -39.55 14.32
CA TYR A 128 4.10 -40.82 14.99
C TYR A 128 3.33 -40.52 16.27
N ILE A 129 2.15 -41.11 16.40
CA ILE A 129 1.27 -40.92 17.57
C ILE A 129 1.10 -42.28 18.24
N PRO A 130 1.73 -42.50 19.40
CA PRO A 130 1.56 -43.75 20.16
C PRO A 130 0.10 -43.98 20.57
N PRO A 131 -0.29 -45.23 20.86
CA PRO A 131 -1.62 -45.56 21.41
C PRO A 131 -2.00 -44.67 22.61
N GLY A 132 -3.21 -44.11 22.59
CA GLY A 132 -3.75 -43.25 23.63
C GLY A 132 -3.13 -41.84 23.71
N LYS A 133 -2.25 -41.47 22.78
CA LYS A 133 -1.64 -40.13 22.71
C LYS A 133 -2.32 -39.26 21.65
N THR A 134 -2.05 -37.96 21.74
CA THR A 134 -2.49 -36.94 20.79
C THR A 134 -1.27 -36.38 20.07
N GLY A 135 -1.37 -36.25 18.75
CA GLY A 135 -0.41 -35.53 17.92
C GLY A 135 -1.06 -34.32 17.25
N ARG A 136 -0.21 -33.45 16.72
CA ARG A 136 -0.58 -32.13 16.20
C ARG A 136 -0.26 -32.00 14.71
N VAL A 137 -1.13 -31.29 14.01
CA VAL A 137 -0.97 -30.92 12.60
C VAL A 137 -1.14 -29.41 12.50
N ARG A 138 -0.10 -28.72 12.02
CA ARG A 138 -0.12 -27.27 11.79
C ARG A 138 -0.58 -26.99 10.36
N VAL A 139 -1.59 -26.14 10.22
CA VAL A 139 -2.08 -25.62 8.95
C VAL A 139 -1.83 -24.11 8.94
N GLU A 140 -0.97 -23.65 8.06
CA GLU A 140 -0.74 -22.22 7.83
C GLU A 140 -1.48 -21.74 6.59
N TRP A 141 -1.91 -20.49 6.64
CA TRP A 141 -2.65 -19.81 5.59
C TRP A 141 -2.09 -18.40 5.36
N ASN A 142 -1.89 -18.05 4.09
CA ASN A 142 -1.53 -16.71 3.68
C ASN A 142 -2.70 -16.13 2.88
N THR A 143 -3.26 -15.02 3.35
CA THR A 143 -4.32 -14.31 2.63
C THR A 143 -3.74 -13.51 1.46
N GLU A 144 -4.50 -13.38 0.38
CA GLU A 144 -4.20 -12.49 -0.73
C GLU A 144 -5.26 -11.39 -0.82
N ARG A 145 -4.93 -10.23 -1.39
CA ARG A 145 -5.85 -9.08 -1.48
C ARG A 145 -7.11 -9.35 -2.31
N ARG A 146 -7.10 -10.34 -3.21
CA ARG A 146 -8.21 -10.58 -4.15
C ARG A 146 -9.31 -11.47 -3.59
N GLU A 147 -9.02 -12.29 -2.58
CA GLU A 147 -10.00 -13.19 -1.99
C GLU A 147 -10.77 -12.42 -0.91
N THR A 148 -12.09 -12.24 -1.05
CA THR A 148 -12.91 -11.63 0.01
C THR A 148 -13.39 -12.66 1.03
N VAL A 149 -13.59 -13.91 0.59
CA VAL A 149 -13.94 -15.07 1.41
C VAL A 149 -13.11 -16.25 0.92
N PHE A 150 -12.57 -17.04 1.85
CA PHE A 150 -11.81 -18.24 1.52
C PHE A 150 -12.38 -19.47 2.23
N HIS A 151 -12.34 -20.60 1.51
CA HIS A 151 -12.63 -21.92 2.04
C HIS A 151 -11.60 -22.88 1.47
N GLN A 152 -10.71 -23.39 2.32
CA GLN A 152 -9.60 -24.22 1.92
C GLN A 152 -9.57 -25.50 2.74
N SER A 153 -8.81 -26.48 2.24
CA SER A 153 -8.65 -27.76 2.91
C SER A 153 -7.22 -28.25 2.87
N ALA A 154 -6.84 -28.94 3.94
CA ALA A 154 -5.56 -29.61 4.10
C ALA A 154 -5.81 -31.09 4.41
N ASN A 155 -5.30 -31.98 3.56
CA ASN A 155 -5.41 -33.41 3.77
C ASN A 155 -4.19 -33.94 4.54
N VAL A 156 -4.41 -34.85 5.46
CA VAL A 156 -3.38 -35.63 6.16
C VAL A 156 -3.68 -37.11 5.93
N ARG A 157 -2.67 -37.87 5.48
CA ARG A 157 -2.82 -39.31 5.26
C ARG A 157 -2.42 -40.06 6.52
N THR A 158 -3.09 -41.17 6.79
CA THR A 158 -2.82 -42.01 7.96
C THR A 158 -2.59 -43.47 7.52
N ASN A 159 -2.14 -44.30 8.45
CA ASN A 159 -2.14 -45.77 8.33
C ASN A 159 -3.37 -46.44 8.99
N ASP A 160 -4.39 -45.65 9.37
CA ASP A 160 -5.69 -46.18 9.81
C ASP A 160 -6.43 -46.76 8.59
N PRO A 161 -6.81 -48.05 8.59
CA PRO A 161 -7.48 -48.68 7.46
C PRO A 161 -8.87 -48.11 7.18
N ASP A 162 -9.57 -47.62 8.21
CA ASP A 162 -10.92 -47.07 8.12
C ASP A 162 -10.89 -45.55 7.86
N MET A 163 -9.81 -44.87 8.23
CA MET A 163 -9.61 -43.43 7.99
C MET A 163 -8.27 -43.09 7.31
N PRO A 164 -8.04 -43.56 6.06
CA PRO A 164 -6.76 -43.40 5.36
C PRO A 164 -6.41 -41.93 5.03
N THR A 165 -7.38 -41.02 5.12
CA THR A 165 -7.17 -39.58 4.94
C THR A 165 -8.11 -38.79 5.85
N ILE A 166 -7.53 -37.89 6.65
CA ILE A 166 -8.25 -36.87 7.40
C ILE A 166 -8.20 -35.58 6.58
N LYS A 167 -9.37 -34.98 6.33
CA LYS A 167 -9.50 -33.69 5.67
C LYS A 167 -9.83 -32.62 6.71
N PHE A 168 -8.96 -31.63 6.83
CA PHE A 168 -9.18 -30.42 7.61
C PHE A 168 -9.69 -29.31 6.71
N HIS A 169 -10.59 -28.50 7.24
CA HIS A 169 -11.19 -27.35 6.57
C HIS A 169 -10.83 -26.08 7.32
N ILE A 170 -10.39 -25.07 6.58
CA ILE A 170 -10.18 -23.73 7.09
C ILE A 170 -11.02 -22.76 6.27
N HIS A 171 -11.58 -21.75 6.93
CA HIS A 171 -12.37 -20.71 6.26
C HIS A 171 -12.22 -19.38 6.98
N GLY A 172 -12.66 -18.32 6.30
CA GLY A 172 -12.65 -16.96 6.83
C GLY A 172 -12.95 -15.94 5.73
N GLU A 173 -12.85 -14.67 6.10
CA GLU A 173 -13.02 -13.53 5.21
C GLU A 173 -11.79 -12.63 5.26
N VAL A 174 -11.47 -11.97 4.15
CA VAL A 174 -10.40 -10.98 4.09
C VAL A 174 -11.04 -9.61 3.97
N LEU A 175 -10.89 -8.80 5.03
CA LEU A 175 -11.45 -7.45 5.09
C LEU A 175 -10.33 -6.46 5.33
N VAL A 176 -10.40 -5.33 4.64
CA VAL A 176 -9.49 -4.20 4.84
C VAL A 176 -9.96 -3.38 6.05
N GLN A 177 -9.18 -3.37 7.13
CA GLN A 177 -9.46 -2.53 8.30
C GLN A 177 -9.43 -1.04 7.96
N LEU A 178 -8.40 -0.60 7.25
CA LEU A 178 -8.25 0.78 6.81
C LEU A 178 -7.58 0.80 5.44
N GLY A 179 -8.36 1.16 4.44
CA GLY A 179 -7.94 1.28 3.05
C GLY A 179 -7.75 2.74 2.66
N VAL A 180 -6.87 2.95 1.68
CA VAL A 180 -6.61 4.26 1.07
C VAL A 180 -6.62 4.06 -0.45
N ASP A 181 -7.40 4.86 -1.16
CA ASP A 181 -7.47 4.83 -2.63
C ASP A 181 -7.54 6.25 -3.23
N PRO A 182 -6.59 6.67 -4.10
CA PRO A 182 -5.40 5.93 -4.48
C PRO A 182 -4.43 5.72 -3.29
N PRO A 183 -3.59 4.67 -3.29
CA PRO A 183 -2.65 4.39 -2.19
C PRO A 183 -1.54 5.44 -2.06
N GLN A 184 -1.36 6.27 -3.08
CA GLN A 184 -0.42 7.38 -3.15
C GLN A 184 -1.10 8.56 -3.85
N LEU A 185 -0.84 9.77 -3.37
CA LEU A 185 -1.32 11.01 -3.94
C LEU A 185 -0.27 11.58 -4.91
N ALA A 186 -0.36 11.13 -6.16
CA ALA A 186 0.42 11.70 -7.25
C ALA A 186 -0.21 13.00 -7.74
N PHE A 187 0.57 14.08 -7.72
CA PHE A 187 0.21 15.37 -8.30
C PHE A 187 0.71 15.46 -9.74
N PRO A 188 -0.04 16.13 -10.63
CA PRO A 188 0.42 16.38 -11.99
C PRO A 188 1.66 17.28 -12.00
N ASN A 189 2.30 17.42 -13.16
CA ASN A 189 3.34 18.43 -13.35
C ASN A 189 2.75 19.83 -13.12
N LEU A 190 3.28 20.55 -12.15
CA LEU A 190 2.83 21.88 -11.75
C LEU A 190 3.68 22.97 -12.40
N ALA A 191 3.06 24.05 -12.83
CA ALA A 191 3.79 25.28 -13.13
C ALA A 191 4.26 25.95 -11.82
N PRO A 192 5.34 26.75 -11.86
CA PRO A 192 5.76 27.55 -10.71
C PRO A 192 4.66 28.47 -10.19
N GLY A 193 4.36 28.43 -8.90
CA GLY A 193 3.26 29.22 -8.31
C GLY A 193 1.89 28.55 -8.41
N GLN A 194 1.76 27.41 -9.08
CA GLN A 194 0.48 26.74 -9.27
C GLN A 194 0.09 25.95 -8.01
N GLU A 195 -1.03 26.33 -7.39
CA GLU A 195 -1.70 25.48 -6.41
C GLU A 195 -2.35 24.28 -7.11
N SER A 196 -2.41 23.15 -6.41
CA SER A 196 -3.08 21.95 -6.92
C SER A 196 -3.87 21.27 -5.83
N THR A 197 -4.94 20.58 -6.21
CA THR A 197 -5.80 19.85 -5.28
C THR A 197 -5.97 18.42 -5.78
N GLN A 198 -5.75 17.45 -4.91
CA GLN A 198 -6.01 16.04 -5.18
C GLN A 198 -6.91 15.46 -4.08
N GLU A 199 -7.61 14.37 -4.36
CA GLU A 199 -8.49 13.72 -3.42
C GLU A 199 -8.08 12.25 -3.21
N VAL A 200 -8.27 11.76 -1.99
CA VAL A 200 -8.07 10.36 -1.63
C VAL A 200 -9.25 9.88 -0.80
N LEU A 201 -9.70 8.66 -1.06
CA LEU A 201 -10.67 7.95 -0.25
C LEU A 201 -9.93 7.20 0.86
N ILE A 202 -10.36 7.41 2.10
CA ILE A 202 -9.96 6.61 3.25
C ILE A 202 -11.20 5.83 3.68
N TYR A 203 -11.14 4.50 3.70
CA TYR A 203 -12.32 3.66 3.91
C TYR A 203 -12.05 2.47 4.82
N SER A 204 -13.11 1.82 5.29
CA SER A 204 -13.03 0.58 6.06
C SER A 204 -14.10 -0.41 5.62
N GLN A 205 -13.72 -1.67 5.43
CA GLN A 205 -14.65 -2.78 5.24
C GLN A 205 -15.09 -3.41 6.57
N LYS A 206 -14.45 -3.02 7.67
CA LYS A 206 -14.67 -3.60 9.01
C LYS A 206 -15.36 -2.63 9.97
N PHE A 207 -15.05 -1.35 9.88
CA PHE A 207 -15.62 -0.33 10.75
C PHE A 207 -16.88 0.26 10.11
N ALA A 208 -18.01 0.12 10.79
CA ALA A 208 -19.26 0.76 10.39
C ALA A 208 -19.20 2.30 10.49
N GLU A 209 -18.31 2.80 11.35
CA GLU A 209 -17.99 4.22 11.49
C GLU A 209 -16.57 4.35 12.09
N PHE A 210 -15.84 5.40 11.70
CA PHE A 210 -14.56 5.77 12.29
C PHE A 210 -14.31 7.27 12.16
N GLU A 211 -13.49 7.82 13.07
CA GLU A 211 -13.07 9.21 13.04
C GLU A 211 -11.61 9.31 12.58
N ILE A 212 -11.33 10.27 11.71
CA ILE A 212 -9.97 10.62 11.32
C ILE A 212 -9.52 11.80 12.18
N GLY A 213 -8.40 11.63 12.87
CA GLY A 213 -7.76 12.65 13.70
C GLY A 213 -7.16 13.80 12.88
N GLU A 214 -6.15 14.43 13.47
CA GLU A 214 -5.39 15.48 12.82
C GLU A 214 -4.39 14.91 11.81
N PHE A 215 -4.13 15.70 10.77
CA PHE A 215 -3.16 15.37 9.74
C PHE A 215 -1.83 16.03 10.03
N THR A 216 -0.74 15.30 9.76
CA THR A 216 0.62 15.83 9.78
C THR A 216 1.30 15.54 8.45
N SER A 217 2.13 16.45 7.96
CA SER A 217 2.82 16.25 6.68
C SER A 217 4.26 16.73 6.73
N SER A 218 5.12 16.11 5.92
CA SER A 218 6.47 16.59 5.65
C SER A 218 6.52 17.75 4.65
N ILE A 219 5.43 18.02 3.92
CA ILE A 219 5.34 19.13 2.97
C ILE A 219 4.75 20.34 3.69
N SER A 220 5.48 21.44 3.74
CA SER A 220 5.03 22.69 4.37
C SER A 220 3.89 23.35 3.59
N GLY A 221 2.95 23.99 4.30
CA GLY A 221 1.90 24.82 3.69
C GLY A 221 0.72 24.05 3.08
N ILE A 222 0.75 22.72 3.13
CA ILE A 222 -0.37 21.87 2.69
C ILE A 222 -1.61 22.09 3.55
N ARG A 223 -2.79 22.09 2.93
CA ARG A 223 -4.09 22.21 3.62
C ARG A 223 -4.96 20.99 3.34
N PHE A 224 -5.84 20.68 4.29
CA PHE A 224 -6.68 19.48 4.23
C PHE A 224 -8.14 19.84 4.46
N GLU A 225 -9.02 19.19 3.71
CA GLU A 225 -10.46 19.26 3.92
C GLU A 225 -11.02 17.84 4.00
N LYS A 226 -11.64 17.50 5.14
CA LYS A 226 -12.34 16.23 5.35
C LYS A 226 -13.77 16.35 4.85
N LEU A 227 -14.17 15.45 3.97
CA LEU A 227 -15.48 15.38 3.35
C LEU A 227 -16.06 13.98 3.56
N PRO A 228 -17.39 13.82 3.60
CA PRO A 228 -18.00 12.49 3.58
C PRO A 228 -17.65 11.77 2.25
N ALA A 229 -17.39 10.47 2.31
CA ALA A 229 -17.25 9.68 1.09
C ALA A 229 -18.59 9.56 0.36
N ASP A 230 -18.57 9.58 -0.97
CA ASP A 230 -19.75 9.25 -1.74
C ASP A 230 -20.03 7.75 -1.74
N LYS A 231 -21.30 7.39 -1.91
CA LYS A 231 -21.75 6.00 -1.83
C LYS A 231 -21.15 5.11 -2.92
N LEU A 232 -20.95 5.63 -4.14
CA LEU A 232 -20.40 4.85 -5.25
C LEU A 232 -18.98 4.40 -4.93
N ALA A 233 -18.15 5.32 -4.44
CA ALA A 233 -16.78 5.02 -4.03
C ALA A 233 -16.73 3.98 -2.89
N LEU A 234 -17.67 4.04 -1.93
CA LEU A 234 -17.76 3.02 -0.89
C LEU A 234 -18.17 1.65 -1.44
N ASP A 235 -19.17 1.62 -2.32
CA ASP A 235 -19.70 0.39 -2.93
C ASP A 235 -18.61 -0.30 -3.80
N GLU A 236 -17.80 0.46 -4.55
CA GLU A 236 -16.67 -0.07 -5.35
C GLU A 236 -15.62 -0.81 -4.51
N HIS A 237 -15.49 -0.43 -3.24
CA HIS A 237 -14.58 -1.08 -2.30
C HIS A 237 -15.28 -2.01 -1.31
N ASN A 238 -16.59 -2.26 -1.44
CA ASN A 238 -17.39 -2.97 -0.43
C ASN A 238 -17.18 -2.39 1.00
N ALA A 239 -16.98 -1.08 1.10
CA ALA A 239 -16.67 -0.40 2.34
C ALA A 239 -17.94 -0.14 3.15
N LEU A 240 -17.87 -0.35 4.46
CA LEU A 240 -18.96 -0.01 5.40
C LEU A 240 -18.99 1.49 5.71
N SER A 241 -17.82 2.13 5.72
CA SER A 241 -17.70 3.57 5.95
C SER A 241 -16.43 4.13 5.30
N GLY A 242 -16.38 5.45 5.13
CA GLY A 242 -15.19 6.14 4.64
C GLY A 242 -15.37 7.64 4.59
N HIS A 243 -14.24 8.33 4.41
CA HIS A 243 -14.14 9.77 4.26
C HIS A 243 -13.35 10.08 3.00
N ARG A 244 -13.69 11.17 2.34
CA ARG A 244 -12.86 11.77 1.30
C ARG A 244 -11.97 12.82 1.91
N LEU A 245 -10.68 12.71 1.68
CA LEU A 245 -9.72 13.73 2.05
C LEU A 245 -9.32 14.49 0.80
N ARG A 246 -9.60 15.79 0.80
CA ARG A 246 -9.11 16.72 -0.20
C ARG A 246 -7.83 17.37 0.31
N VAL A 247 -6.77 17.27 -0.48
CA VAL A 247 -5.42 17.72 -0.16
C VAL A 247 -5.05 18.86 -1.09
N HIS A 248 -4.84 20.04 -0.51
CA HIS A 248 -4.46 21.25 -1.23
C HIS A 248 -2.97 21.51 -1.07
N LEU A 249 -2.26 21.42 -2.18
CA LEU A 249 -0.84 21.68 -2.29
C LEU A 249 -0.61 23.18 -2.57
N PRO A 250 0.30 23.85 -1.83
CA PRO A 250 0.55 25.27 -2.04
C PRO A 250 1.37 25.49 -3.33
N GLY A 251 1.28 26.71 -3.87
CA GLY A 251 1.97 27.07 -5.11
C GLY A 251 3.44 27.47 -4.95
N ASP A 252 3.90 27.67 -3.72
CA ASP A 252 5.26 28.14 -3.39
C ASP A 252 6.27 27.02 -3.21
N LEU A 253 5.94 25.80 -3.64
CA LEU A 253 6.87 24.67 -3.62
C LEU A 253 8.11 24.93 -4.50
N PRO A 254 9.30 24.45 -4.07
CA PRO A 254 10.51 24.55 -4.87
C PRO A 254 10.38 23.86 -6.23
N GLU A 255 11.12 24.37 -7.22
CA GLU A 255 11.22 23.73 -8.53
C GLU A 255 11.91 22.35 -8.43
N GLY A 256 11.46 21.40 -9.25
CA GLY A 256 11.98 20.05 -9.30
C GLY A 256 10.97 19.00 -8.81
N ASP A 257 11.47 17.78 -8.66
CA ASP A 257 10.68 16.67 -8.12
C ASP A 257 10.55 16.85 -6.60
N PHE A 258 9.34 16.67 -6.07
CA PHE A 258 9.09 16.66 -4.64
C PHE A 258 8.45 15.34 -4.23
N SER A 259 8.75 14.93 -3.00
CA SER A 259 8.11 13.78 -2.37
C SER A 259 7.92 14.06 -0.89
N GLY A 260 6.90 13.46 -0.31
CA GLY A 260 6.58 13.63 1.09
C GLY A 260 5.56 12.61 1.57
N TRP A 261 5.19 12.74 2.83
CA TRP A 261 4.20 11.89 3.46
C TRP A 261 3.13 12.73 4.14
N LEU A 262 1.96 12.12 4.28
CA LEU A 262 0.81 12.58 5.04
C LEU A 262 0.46 11.50 6.04
N ARG A 263 0.57 11.78 7.35
CA ARG A 263 0.24 10.85 8.43
C ARG A 263 -0.99 11.30 9.19
N TYR A 264 -1.78 10.33 9.61
CA TYR A 264 -2.97 10.54 10.41
C TYR A 264 -3.24 9.34 11.30
N GLU A 265 -4.04 9.59 12.33
CA GLU A 265 -4.55 8.56 13.22
C GLU A 265 -6.04 8.37 12.99
N VAL A 266 -6.48 7.12 13.01
CA VAL A 266 -7.88 6.75 12.90
C VAL A 266 -8.35 6.17 14.22
N SER A 267 -9.38 6.79 14.77
CA SER A 267 -10.02 6.39 16.01
C SER A 267 -11.25 5.53 15.69
N GLY A 268 -11.24 4.31 16.22
CA GLY A 268 -12.37 3.37 16.20
C GLY A 268 -12.36 2.52 17.47
N PRO A 269 -12.66 1.21 17.40
CA PRO A 269 -12.49 0.29 18.53
C PRO A 269 -11.02 0.14 18.99
N LYS A 270 -10.06 0.41 18.09
CA LYS A 270 -8.62 0.50 18.33
C LYS A 270 -8.07 1.67 17.52
N SER A 271 -7.05 2.35 18.04
CA SER A 271 -6.38 3.42 17.30
C SER A 271 -5.39 2.86 16.28
N LEU A 272 -5.44 3.35 15.05
CA LEU A 272 -4.57 2.93 13.94
C LEU A 272 -3.84 4.14 13.36
N GLN A 273 -2.53 4.01 13.15
CA GLN A 273 -1.75 5.00 12.42
C GLN A 273 -1.69 4.62 10.95
N ALA A 274 -1.86 5.61 10.08
CA ALA A 274 -1.80 5.45 8.64
C ALA A 274 -0.99 6.57 7.98
N GLN A 275 -0.53 6.30 6.76
CA GLN A 275 0.24 7.23 5.94
C GLN A 275 -0.21 7.14 4.49
N VAL A 276 -0.27 8.29 3.81
CA VAL A 276 -0.35 8.40 2.35
C VAL A 276 0.90 9.11 1.87
N ASP A 277 1.56 8.55 0.87
CA ASP A 277 2.70 9.19 0.24
C ASP A 277 2.21 10.22 -0.79
N ILE A 278 2.96 11.32 -0.91
CA ILE A 278 2.68 12.43 -1.83
C ILE A 278 3.89 12.59 -2.74
N ASP A 279 3.66 12.67 -4.04
CA ASP A 279 4.71 12.94 -5.02
C ASP A 279 4.22 13.88 -6.11
N GLY A 280 5.17 14.53 -6.77
CA GLY A 280 4.89 15.34 -7.93
C GLY A 280 6.13 16.11 -8.39
N LYS A 281 5.92 17.03 -9.32
CA LYS A 281 6.99 17.84 -9.88
C LYS A 281 6.53 19.26 -10.14
N VAL A 282 7.30 20.23 -9.66
CA VAL A 282 7.19 21.62 -10.07
C VAL A 282 8.14 21.83 -11.25
N LEU A 283 7.60 22.16 -12.42
CA LEU A 283 8.38 22.45 -13.61
C LEU A 283 9.19 23.74 -13.42
N ARG A 284 10.33 23.87 -14.10
CA ARG A 284 11.12 25.10 -14.05
C ARG A 284 10.40 26.28 -14.71
N ARG A 285 10.54 27.49 -14.13
CA ARG A 285 10.10 28.76 -14.75
C ARG A 285 10.75 28.96 -16.12
N LEU A 286 12.03 28.63 -16.24
CA LEU A 286 12.78 28.72 -17.47
C LEU A 286 13.37 27.36 -17.82
N ALA A 287 13.06 26.83 -19.00
CA ALA A 287 13.57 25.54 -19.45
C ALA A 287 14.04 25.60 -20.90
N VAL A 288 15.21 25.02 -21.17
CA VAL A 288 15.83 24.94 -22.49
C VAL A 288 15.67 23.53 -23.04
N TYR A 289 15.24 23.42 -24.29
CA TYR A 289 15.00 22.17 -25.00
C TYR A 289 15.68 22.20 -26.36
N GLY A 290 16.27 21.09 -26.78
CA GLY A 290 16.82 20.96 -28.14
C GLY A 290 17.81 19.83 -28.25
N ARG A 291 18.18 19.52 -29.51
CA ARG A 291 19.16 18.47 -29.79
C ARG A 291 20.54 18.89 -29.30
N GLY A 292 21.16 18.04 -28.50
CA GLY A 292 22.47 18.30 -27.90
C GLY A 292 22.40 18.89 -26.50
N ILE A 293 21.22 18.98 -25.87
CA ILE A 293 21.17 19.16 -24.41
C ILE A 293 21.39 17.80 -23.76
N GLU A 294 22.40 17.71 -22.89
CA GLU A 294 22.75 16.52 -22.12
C GLU A 294 21.86 16.38 -20.87
N ALA A 295 21.95 15.24 -20.18
CA ALA A 295 21.09 14.93 -19.03
C ALA A 295 21.27 15.91 -17.86
N ASP A 296 22.45 16.50 -17.72
CA ASP A 296 22.78 17.53 -16.73
C ASP A 296 22.44 18.96 -17.20
N GLY A 297 21.91 19.11 -18.42
CA GLY A 297 21.54 20.39 -19.01
C GLY A 297 22.63 21.08 -19.83
N ALA A 298 23.83 20.50 -19.96
CA ALA A 298 24.89 21.08 -20.78
C ALA A 298 24.57 21.01 -22.28
N ILE A 299 25.01 21.99 -23.04
CA ILE A 299 24.95 22.00 -24.49
C ILE A 299 26.19 21.30 -25.07
N SER A 300 25.97 20.18 -25.74
CA SER A 300 26.98 19.42 -26.46
C SER A 300 27.03 19.82 -27.93
N PHE A 301 28.19 20.30 -28.38
CA PHE A 301 28.49 20.42 -29.81
C PHE A 301 29.17 19.18 -30.38
N GLY A 302 29.81 18.37 -29.54
CA GLY A 302 30.62 17.24 -29.97
C GLY A 302 32.01 17.67 -30.47
N ALA A 303 32.61 16.86 -31.33
CA ALA A 303 33.87 17.20 -32.00
C ALA A 303 33.60 18.01 -33.28
N LEU A 304 34.38 19.06 -33.48
CA LEU A 304 34.37 19.95 -34.63
C LEU A 304 35.75 19.94 -35.29
N ALA A 305 35.81 19.84 -36.61
CA ALA A 305 37.08 19.95 -37.32
C ALA A 305 37.65 21.37 -37.24
N HIS A 306 38.97 21.52 -37.38
CA HIS A 306 39.57 22.86 -37.46
C HIS A 306 39.01 23.65 -38.64
N GLY A 307 38.59 24.90 -38.43
CA GLY A 307 37.97 25.71 -39.47
C GLY A 307 36.49 25.40 -39.70
N GLU A 308 35.90 24.49 -38.93
CA GLU A 308 34.47 24.16 -38.98
C GLU A 308 33.72 24.91 -37.89
N GLY A 309 32.85 25.83 -38.29
CA GLY A 309 31.90 26.47 -37.38
C GLY A 309 30.69 25.57 -37.15
N ALA A 310 30.03 25.74 -36.00
CA ALA A 310 28.81 25.02 -35.67
C ALA A 310 27.75 25.94 -35.11
N ARG A 311 26.50 25.75 -35.55
CA ARG A 311 25.34 26.50 -35.07
C ARG A 311 24.29 25.55 -34.55
N ARG A 312 23.82 25.79 -33.32
CA ARG A 312 22.72 25.06 -32.71
C ARG A 312 21.61 26.00 -32.27
N THR A 313 20.39 25.49 -32.32
CA THR A 313 19.18 26.23 -31.99
C THR A 313 18.40 25.45 -30.95
N PHE A 314 17.98 26.14 -29.89
CA PHE A 314 17.26 25.60 -28.76
C PHE A 314 15.96 26.38 -28.54
N LEU A 315 14.94 25.67 -28.09
CA LEU A 315 13.69 26.24 -27.62
C LEU A 315 13.82 26.56 -26.13
N VAL A 316 13.65 27.81 -25.78
CA VAL A 316 13.53 28.25 -24.38
C VAL A 316 12.06 28.50 -24.09
N LYS A 317 11.52 27.81 -23.09
CA LYS A 317 10.12 27.93 -22.67
C LYS A 317 10.05 28.64 -21.32
N VAL A 318 9.24 29.69 -21.26
CA VAL A 318 8.99 30.49 -20.05
C VAL A 318 7.61 30.15 -19.49
N ARG A 319 7.56 29.65 -18.25
CA ARG A 319 6.34 29.31 -17.49
C ARG A 319 6.17 30.28 -16.33
N ASP A 320 5.96 31.55 -16.66
CA ASP A 320 5.77 32.61 -15.66
C ASP A 320 4.60 33.52 -16.06
N PRO A 321 3.81 34.03 -15.09
CA PRO A 321 2.76 35.02 -15.36
C PRO A 321 3.26 36.32 -16.02
N LEU A 322 4.55 36.63 -15.89
CA LEU A 322 5.27 37.67 -16.63
C LEU A 322 6.18 36.97 -17.65
N PRO A 323 5.66 36.53 -18.80
CA PRO A 323 6.40 35.63 -19.68
C PRO A 323 7.40 36.36 -20.59
N GLN A 324 7.39 37.70 -20.59
CA GLN A 324 8.33 38.50 -21.37
C GLN A 324 9.68 38.61 -20.66
N LEU A 325 10.76 38.28 -21.38
CA LEU A 325 12.13 38.36 -20.92
C LEU A 325 12.81 39.53 -21.61
N GLU A 326 13.29 40.47 -20.82
CA GLU A 326 14.20 41.51 -21.28
C GLU A 326 15.64 41.07 -21.01
N VAL A 327 16.40 40.81 -22.06
CA VAL A 327 17.80 40.40 -21.94
C VAL A 327 18.66 41.61 -21.59
N GLN A 328 19.26 41.60 -20.41
CA GLN A 328 20.22 42.64 -19.99
C GLN A 328 21.60 42.36 -20.56
N GLN A 329 22.04 41.10 -20.50
CA GLN A 329 23.39 40.73 -20.92
C GLN A 329 23.45 39.26 -21.35
N ILE A 330 24.26 39.00 -22.37
CA ILE A 330 24.67 37.65 -22.76
C ILE A 330 26.20 37.59 -22.66
N VAL A 331 26.71 36.72 -21.79
CA VAL A 331 28.14 36.52 -21.58
C VAL A 331 28.48 35.06 -21.87
N ALA A 332 29.36 34.85 -22.84
CA ALA A 332 29.92 33.53 -23.08
C ALA A 332 31.38 33.50 -22.64
N ASN A 333 31.78 32.37 -22.08
CA ASN A 333 33.16 32.03 -21.81
C ASN A 333 33.45 30.70 -22.53
N PRO A 334 34.42 30.61 -23.43
CA PRO A 334 35.23 31.70 -23.97
C PRO A 334 34.40 32.73 -24.76
N ALA A 335 34.89 33.97 -24.82
CA ALA A 335 34.18 35.10 -25.44
C ALA A 335 33.94 34.97 -26.96
N TRP A 336 34.59 34.02 -27.63
CA TRP A 336 34.36 33.74 -29.05
C TRP A 336 33.09 32.92 -29.32
N ILE A 337 32.49 32.28 -28.30
CA ILE A 337 31.18 31.67 -28.43
C ILE A 337 30.14 32.79 -28.56
N ARG A 338 29.32 32.71 -29.61
CA ARG A 338 28.26 33.69 -29.86
C ARG A 338 26.92 33.09 -29.47
N ALA A 339 26.09 33.88 -28.82
CA ALA A 339 24.74 33.46 -28.47
C ALA A 339 23.75 34.60 -28.63
N GLU A 340 22.53 34.24 -28.99
CA GLU A 340 21.44 35.17 -29.18
C GLU A 340 20.12 34.53 -28.75
N LEU A 341 19.30 35.28 -28.00
CA LEU A 341 17.97 34.86 -27.58
C LEU A 341 16.93 35.75 -28.27
N ARG A 342 16.03 35.15 -29.05
CA ARG A 342 14.97 35.88 -29.76
C ARG A 342 13.59 35.40 -29.35
N PRO A 343 12.60 36.27 -29.12
CA PRO A 343 11.22 35.84 -28.94
C PRO A 343 10.72 35.13 -30.21
N MET A 344 9.89 34.11 -30.03
CA MET A 344 9.20 33.42 -31.12
C MET A 344 7.76 33.92 -31.18
N GLU A 345 7.32 34.37 -32.34
CA GLU A 345 5.89 34.67 -32.57
C GLU A 345 5.12 33.36 -32.69
N ASP A 346 4.50 32.92 -31.59
CA ASP A 346 3.57 31.79 -31.60
C ASP A 346 2.24 32.19 -30.94
N ALA A 347 1.26 32.50 -31.79
CA ALA A 347 -0.09 32.89 -31.37
C ALA A 347 -0.88 31.74 -30.68
N ARG A 348 -0.35 30.51 -30.64
CA ARG A 348 -1.01 29.34 -30.03
C ARG A 348 -0.37 28.85 -28.74
N ALA A 349 0.75 29.44 -28.31
CA ALA A 349 1.47 28.98 -27.13
C ALA A 349 0.91 29.58 -25.84
N GLU A 350 0.51 28.74 -24.87
CA GLU A 350 0.13 29.16 -23.51
C GLU A 350 1.32 29.70 -22.69
N ALA A 351 2.54 29.58 -23.21
CA ALA A 351 3.79 29.99 -22.61
C ALA A 351 4.60 30.81 -23.62
N ALA A 352 5.36 31.81 -23.17
CA ALA A 352 6.27 32.50 -24.09
C ALA A 352 7.42 31.58 -24.48
N LEU A 353 7.70 31.57 -25.78
CA LEU A 353 8.75 30.77 -26.39
C LEU A 353 9.82 31.70 -26.94
N TYR A 354 11.07 31.32 -26.74
CA TYR A 354 12.22 32.00 -27.29
C TYR A 354 13.10 30.99 -28.03
N GLN A 355 13.76 31.46 -29.07
CA GLN A 355 14.78 30.75 -29.80
C GLN A 355 16.15 31.19 -29.27
N LEU A 356 16.86 30.27 -28.62
CA LEU A 356 18.26 30.46 -28.26
C LEU A 356 19.12 29.88 -29.38
N VAL A 357 19.91 30.73 -30.04
CA VAL A 357 20.91 30.34 -31.02
C VAL A 357 22.28 30.40 -30.35
N VAL A 358 23.04 29.32 -30.42
CA VAL A 358 24.43 29.28 -29.96
C VAL A 358 25.33 28.88 -31.14
N GLU A 359 26.38 29.65 -31.35
CA GLU A 359 27.29 29.51 -32.48
C GLU A 359 28.75 29.46 -32.01
N VAL A 360 29.44 28.41 -32.47
CA VAL A 360 30.88 28.26 -32.42
C VAL A 360 31.42 28.71 -33.77
N PRO A 361 32.22 29.79 -33.85
CA PRO A 361 32.68 30.30 -35.12
C PRO A 361 33.80 29.41 -35.70
N PRO A 362 34.01 29.41 -37.03
CA PRO A 362 35.05 28.61 -37.69
C PRO A 362 36.47 28.85 -37.18
N ASP A 363 36.76 30.04 -36.67
CA ASP A 363 38.06 30.44 -36.13
C ASP A 363 38.22 30.13 -34.63
N ALA A 364 37.33 29.30 -34.07
CA ALA A 364 37.45 28.82 -32.69
C ALA A 364 38.82 28.14 -32.47
N PRO A 365 39.55 28.48 -31.39
CA PRO A 365 40.84 27.86 -31.11
C PRO A 365 40.71 26.36 -30.86
N ALA A 366 41.72 25.59 -31.30
CA ALA A 366 41.78 24.16 -31.03
C ALA A 366 41.90 23.91 -29.51
N GLY A 367 41.16 22.91 -29.02
CA GLY A 367 41.14 22.61 -27.60
C GLY A 367 39.95 21.79 -27.15
N PHE A 368 40.02 21.35 -25.88
CA PHE A 368 38.93 20.68 -25.19
C PHE A 368 38.23 21.69 -24.28
N TYR A 369 36.96 21.95 -24.56
CA TYR A 369 36.11 22.87 -23.80
C TYR A 369 34.99 22.05 -23.16
N GLY A 370 35.29 21.44 -22.02
CA GLY A 370 34.39 20.58 -21.25
C GLY A 370 34.64 20.74 -19.75
N ASP A 371 34.46 19.69 -18.95
CA ASP A 371 34.42 19.80 -17.48
C ASP A 371 35.68 20.39 -16.82
N GLN A 372 36.85 20.32 -17.47
CA GLN A 372 38.11 20.89 -16.95
C GLN A 372 38.41 22.33 -17.44
N ALA A 373 37.73 22.78 -18.49
CA ALA A 373 37.86 24.12 -19.07
C ALA A 373 36.45 24.56 -19.52
N ALA A 374 35.59 24.76 -18.52
CA ALA A 374 34.16 24.89 -18.72
C ALA A 374 33.84 26.07 -19.63
N ALA A 375 33.48 25.77 -20.88
CA ALA A 375 32.78 26.75 -21.67
C ALA A 375 31.39 26.92 -21.05
N SER A 376 30.94 28.15 -20.94
CA SER A 376 29.67 28.50 -20.34
C SER A 376 29.02 29.67 -21.06
N LEU A 377 27.71 29.72 -20.95
CA LEU A 377 26.87 30.79 -21.44
C LEU A 377 25.96 31.23 -20.30
N ARG A 378 26.06 32.52 -19.93
CA ARG A 378 25.17 33.16 -18.97
C ARG A 378 24.33 34.21 -19.68
N ILE A 379 23.02 34.13 -19.51
CA ILE A 379 22.07 35.13 -20.00
C ILE A 379 21.37 35.73 -18.79
N SER A 380 21.59 37.02 -18.57
CA SER A 380 20.97 37.78 -17.48
C SER A 380 19.72 38.49 -17.96
N PHE A 381 18.67 38.45 -17.14
CA PHE A 381 17.36 39.00 -17.47
C PHE A 381 16.98 40.11 -16.50
N ASP A 382 16.29 41.13 -16.99
CA ASP A 382 15.56 42.07 -16.13
C ASP A 382 14.21 41.44 -15.77
N HIS A 383 14.20 40.51 -14.83
CA HIS A 383 12.97 39.80 -14.46
C HIS A 383 12.89 39.55 -12.95
N PRO A 384 11.75 39.86 -12.29
CA PRO A 384 11.63 39.79 -10.83
C PRO A 384 11.62 38.37 -10.23
N ARG A 385 11.43 37.33 -11.06
CA ARG A 385 11.28 35.93 -10.62
C ARG A 385 12.08 34.90 -11.42
N ILE A 386 12.77 35.33 -12.47
CA ILE A 386 13.53 34.44 -13.34
C ILE A 386 14.98 34.82 -13.16
N GLU A 387 15.73 33.88 -12.62
CA GLU A 387 17.17 34.04 -12.43
C GLU A 387 17.91 33.90 -13.77
N ASP A 388 19.19 34.23 -13.74
CA ASP A 388 20.06 34.12 -14.90
C ASP A 388 20.09 32.68 -15.44
N LEU A 389 20.00 32.55 -16.75
CA LEU A 389 20.15 31.27 -17.43
C LEU A 389 21.62 30.95 -17.60
N GLU A 390 22.10 29.98 -16.83
CA GLU A 390 23.47 29.46 -16.93
C GLU A 390 23.47 28.09 -17.63
N LEU A 391 24.24 27.98 -18.72
CA LEU A 391 24.38 26.78 -19.53
C LEU A 391 25.85 26.43 -19.68
N ALA A 392 26.23 25.22 -19.28
CA ALA A 392 27.53 24.66 -19.64
C ALA A 392 27.56 24.30 -21.13
N ILE A 393 28.71 24.46 -21.77
CA ILE A 393 28.93 24.09 -23.16
C ILE A 393 30.08 23.09 -23.22
N ARG A 394 29.86 21.98 -23.92
CA ARG A 394 30.83 20.92 -24.16
C ARG A 394 31.15 20.82 -25.65
N LEU A 395 32.41 21.02 -26.00
CA LEU A 395 32.91 20.84 -27.36
C LEU A 395 34.39 20.47 -27.41
N ILE A 396 34.78 19.88 -28.54
CA ILE A 396 36.17 19.63 -28.90
C ILE A 396 36.41 20.29 -30.25
N VAL A 397 37.42 21.15 -30.34
CA VAL A 397 37.90 21.68 -31.62
C VAL A 397 39.20 20.97 -31.94
N GLU A 398 39.19 20.16 -33.00
CA GLU A 398 40.34 19.40 -33.44
C GLU A 398 41.44 20.33 -33.96
N THR A 399 42.70 19.90 -33.85
CA THR A 399 43.82 20.62 -34.43
C THR A 399 43.83 20.44 -35.95
N SER A 400 44.36 21.42 -36.69
CA SER A 400 44.53 21.34 -38.15
C SER A 400 45.53 20.27 -38.60
N GLU A 401 46.14 19.53 -37.68
CA GLU A 401 47.13 18.49 -37.98
C GLU A 401 46.45 17.15 -38.20
N GLY A 402 46.00 16.94 -39.44
CA GLY A 402 45.87 15.60 -40.01
C GLY A 402 47.03 15.35 -40.96
N VAL A 403 48.14 14.77 -40.46
CA VAL A 403 49.02 13.71 -41.05
C VAL A 403 50.13 13.40 -40.05
#